data_AF-A0A453JHY1-F1
#
_entry.id   AF-A0A453JHY1-F1
#
_cell.length_a   1.000
_cell.length_b   1.000
_cell.length_c   1.000
_cell.angle_alpha   90.00
_cell.angle_beta   90.00
_cell.angle_gamma   90.00
#
_symmetry.space_group_name_H-M   'P 1'
#
loop_
_entity.id
_entity.type
_entity.pdbx_description
1 polymer ?
#
loop_
_entity_poly.entity_id
_entity_poly.type
_entity_poly.pdbx_seq_one_letter_code
_entity_poly.pdbx_strand_id
1 'polypeptide(L)'
;MPDLRQKVRSLKGRHDHEAINAVPAKESECSLCHLSKTVWGTIARSGGEASAKVPNAGNMFDEMCQLYPCLTDEVTHIVDEPAVLERLLLDFDGTKARALDSKIVNLRKELTEAIMESFYLLLEYLHTS
;
A
#
# COMPACT_ATOMS: atom_id res chain seq x y z
N MET A 1 12.07 27.90 -5.40
CA MET A 1 11.85 26.50 -5.83
C MET A 1 10.42 26.12 -5.47
N PRO A 2 9.53 25.75 -6.43
CA PRO A 2 8.15 25.39 -6.09
C PRO A 2 8.09 24.05 -5.34
N ASP A 3 7.17 23.97 -4.37
CA ASP A 3 6.87 22.81 -3.52
C ASP A 3 6.60 21.55 -4.36
N LEU A 4 7.04 20.38 -3.89
CA LEU A 4 6.94 19.11 -4.61
C LEU A 4 5.47 18.78 -4.96
N ARG A 5 4.55 19.10 -4.06
CA ARG A 5 3.10 18.94 -4.30
C ARG A 5 2.61 19.80 -5.46
N GLN A 6 3.16 21.01 -5.62
CA GLN A 6 2.81 21.90 -6.72
C GLN A 6 3.35 21.36 -8.05
N LYS A 7 4.55 20.78 -8.06
CA LYS A 7 5.11 20.10 -9.23
C LYS A 7 4.29 18.88 -9.64
N VAL A 8 3.88 18.04 -8.68
CA VAL A 8 3.01 16.88 -8.94
C VAL A 8 1.65 17.32 -9.49
N ARG A 9 1.05 18.37 -8.92
CA ARG A 9 -0.23 18.90 -9.40
C ARG A 9 -0.12 19.48 -10.81
N SER A 10 0.96 20.20 -11.10
CA SER A 10 1.21 20.74 -12.44
C SER A 10 1.48 19.64 -13.47
N LEU A 11 2.15 18.56 -13.07
CA LEU A 11 2.40 17.41 -13.94
C LEU A 11 1.11 16.65 -14.24
N LYS A 12 0.28 16.40 -13.21
CA LYS A 12 -1.04 15.78 -13.37
C LYS A 12 -1.95 16.63 -14.27
N GLY A 13 -1.99 17.95 -14.10
CA GLY A 13 -2.81 18.82 -14.94
C GLY A 13 -2.41 18.80 -16.41
N ARG A 14 -1.12 18.69 -16.73
CA ARG A 14 -0.64 18.51 -18.12
C ARG A 14 -1.02 17.13 -18.66
N HIS A 15 -0.89 16.10 -17.83
CA HIS A 15 -1.25 14.73 -18.17
C HIS A 15 -2.75 14.61 -18.48
N ASP A 16 -3.63 15.17 -17.66
CA ASP A 16 -5.09 15.17 -17.89
C ASP A 16 -5.44 15.87 -19.22
N HIS A 17 -4.74 16.97 -19.55
CA HIS A 17 -4.96 17.70 -20.81
C HIS A 17 -4.51 16.90 -22.04
N GLU A 18 -3.39 16.18 -21.96
CA GLU A 18 -2.85 15.38 -23.07
C GLU A 18 -3.60 14.05 -23.23
N ALA A 19 -3.93 13.37 -22.13
CA ALA A 19 -4.60 12.07 -22.15
C ALA A 19 -6.08 12.14 -22.54
N ILE A 20 -6.76 13.26 -22.28
CA ILE A 20 -8.15 13.49 -22.70
C ILE A 20 -8.23 13.81 -24.20
N ASN A 21 -7.22 14.47 -24.77
CA ASN A 21 -7.23 14.95 -26.16
C ASN A 21 -6.46 14.06 -27.14
N ALA A 22 -5.59 13.18 -26.66
CA ALA A 22 -4.83 12.27 -27.52
C ALA A 22 -5.63 11.00 -27.84
N VAL A 23 -6.01 10.84 -29.10
CA VAL A 23 -6.51 9.57 -29.64
C VAL A 23 -5.29 8.69 -29.97
N PRO A 24 -5.07 7.56 -29.27
CA PRO A 24 -3.89 6.73 -29.51
C PRO A 24 -4.02 6.03 -30.87
N ALA A 25 -3.02 6.16 -31.74
CA ALA A 25 -3.06 5.60 -33.09
C ALA A 25 -2.45 4.19 -33.18
N LYS A 26 -1.67 3.79 -32.16
CA LYS A 26 -0.97 2.50 -32.10
C LYS A 26 -1.32 1.72 -30.84
N GLU A 27 -1.30 0.40 -30.94
CA GLU A 27 -1.65 -0.51 -29.84
C GLU A 27 -0.74 -0.38 -28.60
N SER A 28 0.54 -0.05 -28.81
CA SER A 28 1.48 0.26 -27.73
C SER A 28 1.12 1.56 -27.00
N GLU A 29 0.59 2.55 -27.73
CA GLU A 29 0.10 3.81 -27.16
C GLU A 29 -1.23 3.58 -26.42
N CYS A 30 -2.08 2.65 -26.87
CA CYS A 30 -3.26 2.20 -26.14
C CYS A 30 -2.89 1.55 -24.79
N SER A 31 -1.87 0.70 -24.78
CA SER A 31 -1.40 0.02 -23.57
C SER A 31 -0.82 1.01 -22.56
N LEU A 32 -0.02 1.99 -23.03
CA LEU A 32 0.48 3.08 -22.21
C LEU A 32 -0.63 3.99 -21.71
N CYS A 33 -1.61 4.33 -22.55
CA CYS A 33 -2.78 5.12 -22.16
C CYS A 33 -3.60 4.40 -21.09
N HIS A 34 -3.77 3.07 -21.21
CA HIS A 34 -4.49 2.26 -20.23
C HIS A 34 -3.76 2.24 -18.88
N LEU A 35 -2.45 1.92 -18.89
CA LEU A 35 -1.62 1.93 -17.69
C LEU A 35 -1.59 3.32 -17.05
N SER A 36 -1.52 4.35 -17.87
CA SER A 36 -1.52 5.73 -17.44
C SER A 36 -2.86 6.18 -16.84
N LYS A 37 -4.00 5.66 -17.35
CA LYS A 37 -5.32 5.83 -16.74
C LYS A 37 -5.43 5.07 -15.42
N THR A 38 -4.78 3.92 -15.28
CA THR A 38 -4.74 3.17 -14.01
C THR A 38 -3.93 3.89 -12.94
N VAL A 39 -2.83 4.54 -13.31
CA VAL A 39 -1.96 5.26 -12.37
C VAL A 39 -2.51 6.64 -11.98
N TRP A 40 -3.12 7.37 -12.93
CA TRP A 40 -3.56 8.76 -12.71
C TRP A 40 -5.09 8.95 -12.63
N GLY A 41 -5.86 8.05 -13.25
CA GLY A 41 -7.31 8.05 -13.17
C GLY A 41 -7.78 7.33 -11.92
N THR A 42 -8.62 8.00 -11.12
CA THR A 42 -9.44 7.34 -10.11
C THR A 42 -10.19 6.19 -10.77
N ILE A 43 -9.99 4.97 -10.26
CA ILE A 43 -10.52 3.70 -10.76
C ILE A 43 -12.03 3.83 -11.00
N ALA A 44 -12.42 4.23 -12.20
CA ALA A 44 -13.80 4.21 -12.65
C ALA A 44 -14.04 2.81 -13.22
N ARG A 45 -14.45 1.89 -12.35
CA ARG A 45 -14.93 0.58 -12.78
C ARG A 45 -16.20 0.79 -13.60
N SER A 46 -16.11 0.46 -14.88
CA SER A 46 -17.23 0.37 -15.81
C SER A 46 -18.33 -0.54 -15.26
N GLY A 47 -19.56 -0.01 -15.24
CA GLY A 47 -20.83 -0.73 -15.43
C GLY A 47 -21.15 -1.91 -14.52
N GLY A 48 -22.04 -1.70 -13.55
CA GLY A 48 -22.76 -2.77 -12.85
C GLY A 48 -23.28 -2.31 -11.50
N GLU A 49 -24.58 -2.05 -11.42
CA GLU A 49 -25.32 -1.67 -10.22
C GLU A 49 -25.07 -2.63 -9.07
N ALA A 50 -24.32 -2.16 -8.08
CA ALA A 50 -24.59 -2.41 -6.68
C ALA A 50 -24.01 -1.21 -5.94
N SER A 51 -24.88 -0.46 -5.27
CA SER A 51 -24.51 0.58 -4.31
C SER A 51 -23.79 -0.07 -3.13
N ALA A 52 -22.54 -0.46 -3.32
CA ALA A 52 -21.59 -0.63 -2.24
C ALA A 52 -21.01 0.76 -2.02
N LYS A 53 -21.51 1.45 -0.99
CA LYS A 53 -20.91 2.65 -0.41
C LYS A 53 -19.39 2.47 -0.45
N VAL A 54 -18.72 3.16 -1.38
CA VAL A 54 -17.26 3.17 -1.42
C VAL A 54 -16.82 3.54 0.00
N PRO A 55 -16.05 2.70 0.71
CA PRO A 55 -15.53 3.08 2.01
C PRO A 55 -14.86 4.43 1.81
N ASN A 56 -15.36 5.44 2.51
CA ASN A 56 -14.85 6.80 2.39
C ASN A 56 -13.34 6.71 2.67
N ALA A 57 -12.46 6.82 1.68
CA ALA A 57 -11.04 6.47 1.85
C ALA A 57 -10.35 7.17 3.05
N GLY A 58 -10.88 8.31 3.51
CA GLY A 58 -10.48 8.95 4.76
C GLY A 58 -10.76 8.10 6.02
N ASN A 59 -11.89 7.40 6.08
CA ASN A 59 -12.23 6.53 7.21
C ASN A 59 -11.31 5.29 7.31
N MET A 60 -10.86 4.75 6.17
CA MET A 60 -10.06 3.54 6.14
C MET A 60 -8.65 3.81 6.68
N PHE A 61 -8.05 4.94 6.31
CA PHE A 61 -6.75 5.33 6.82
C PHE A 61 -6.79 5.59 8.33
N ASP A 62 -7.78 6.37 8.79
CA ASP A 62 -7.96 6.65 10.22
C ASP A 62 -8.22 5.37 11.04
N GLU A 63 -8.91 4.39 10.45
CA GLU A 63 -9.13 3.06 11.04
C GLU A 63 -7.83 2.25 11.10
N MET A 64 -7.01 2.27 10.03
CA MET A 64 -5.69 1.62 10.07
C MET A 64 -4.77 2.26 11.11
N CYS A 65 -4.82 3.57 11.29
CA CYS A 65 -4.03 4.26 12.30
C CYS A 65 -4.39 3.82 13.73
N GLN A 66 -5.67 3.52 13.97
CA GLN A 66 -6.14 3.02 15.26
C GLN A 66 -5.76 1.55 15.49
N LEU A 67 -5.81 0.72 14.44
CA LEU A 67 -5.49 -0.71 14.53
C LEU A 67 -3.99 -0.96 14.72
N TYR A 68 -3.15 -0.07 14.20
CA TYR A 68 -1.69 -0.22 14.21
C TYR A 68 -1.00 1.03 14.78
N PRO A 69 -1.15 1.32 16.09
CA PRO A 69 -0.63 2.55 16.70
C PRO A 69 0.89 2.67 16.58
N CYS A 70 1.65 1.58 16.80
CA CYS A 70 3.11 1.62 16.68
C CYS A 70 3.57 1.93 15.24
N LEU A 71 2.89 1.35 14.24
CA LEU A 71 3.18 1.63 12.83
C LEU A 71 2.85 3.08 12.47
N THR A 72 1.78 3.61 13.05
CA THR A 72 1.37 5.01 12.87
C THR A 72 2.39 5.98 13.43
N ASP A 73 2.93 5.70 14.63
CA ASP A 73 4.00 6.50 15.23
C ASP A 73 5.27 6.50 14.37
N GLU A 74 5.67 5.35 13.81
CA GLU A 74 6.82 5.29 12.90
C GLU A 74 6.58 6.09 11.62
N VAL A 75 5.39 5.96 11.01
CA VAL A 75 5.05 6.69 9.77
C VAL A 75 4.96 8.20 10.02
N THR A 76 4.38 8.63 11.14
CA THR A 76 4.30 10.06 11.49
C THR A 76 5.69 10.66 11.70
N HIS A 77 6.57 9.96 12.43
CA HIS A 77 7.97 10.38 12.60
C HIS A 77 8.72 10.54 11.26
N ILE A 78 8.47 9.64 10.30
CA ILE A 78 9.06 9.71 8.95
C ILE A 78 8.50 10.90 8.14
N VAL A 79 7.21 11.20 8.30
CA VAL A 79 6.54 12.31 7.61
C VAL A 79 6.99 13.67 8.15
N ASP A 80 7.18 13.78 9.47
CA ASP A 80 7.63 15.01 10.12
C ASP A 80 9.10 15.33 9.81
N GLU A 81 9.94 14.30 9.65
CA GLU A 81 11.36 14.45 9.30
C GLU A 81 11.73 13.70 8.00
N PRO A 82 11.45 14.28 6.81
CA PRO A 82 11.71 13.61 5.54
C PRO A 82 13.20 13.31 5.28
N ALA A 83 14.12 14.01 5.95
CA ALA A 83 15.55 13.71 5.90
C ALA A 83 15.90 12.33 6.54
N VAL A 84 15.08 11.86 7.48
CA VAL A 84 15.19 10.52 8.07
C VAL A 84 14.85 9.47 7.02
N LEU A 85 13.81 9.70 6.21
CA LEU A 85 13.44 8.81 5.11
C LEU A 85 14.56 8.71 4.07
N GLU A 86 15.14 9.84 3.66
CA GLU A 86 16.23 9.86 2.69
C GLU A 86 17.46 9.10 3.19
N ARG A 87 17.82 9.27 4.47
CA ARG A 87 18.90 8.51 5.11
C ARG A 87 18.60 7.03 5.20
N LEU A 88 17.37 6.67 5.59
CA LEU A 88 16.93 5.27 5.67
C LEU A 88 16.99 4.60 4.29
N LEU A 89 16.49 5.26 3.25
CA LEU A 89 16.52 4.73 1.88
C LEU A 89 17.94 4.60 1.32
N LEU A 90 18.84 5.52 1.67
CA LEU A 90 20.24 5.44 1.27
C LEU A 90 20.98 4.29 1.97
N ASP A 91 20.65 4.04 3.24
CA ASP A 91 21.25 2.99 4.06
C ASP A 91 20.61 1.61 3.81
N PHE A 92 19.44 1.54 3.19
CA PHE A 92 18.72 0.31 2.94
C PHE A 92 19.24 -0.43 1.70
N ASP A 93 20.01 -1.50 1.93
CA ASP A 93 20.57 -2.34 0.88
C ASP A 93 19.83 -3.69 0.73
N GLY A 94 20.21 -4.46 -0.29
CA GLY A 94 19.63 -5.77 -0.54
C GLY A 94 19.89 -6.77 0.60
N THR A 95 20.93 -6.57 1.40
CA THR A 95 21.24 -7.41 2.57
C THR A 95 20.20 -7.21 3.67
N LYS A 96 19.90 -5.95 4.01
CA LYS A 96 18.87 -5.57 4.99
C LYS A 96 17.49 -6.02 4.54
N ALA A 97 17.18 -5.85 3.25
CA ALA A 97 15.92 -6.35 2.67
C ALA A 97 15.76 -7.86 2.88
N ARG A 98 16.79 -8.65 2.57
CA ARG A 98 16.77 -10.11 2.75
C ARG A 98 16.68 -10.54 4.21
N ALA A 99 17.33 -9.79 5.11
CA ALA A 99 17.26 -10.04 6.55
C ALA A 99 15.84 -9.80 7.09
N LEU A 100 15.16 -8.74 6.65
CA LEU A 100 13.76 -8.50 7.01
C LEU A 100 12.82 -9.57 6.45
N ASP A 101 13.03 -9.99 5.20
CA ASP A 101 12.24 -11.07 4.60
C ASP A 101 12.40 -12.38 5.38
N SER A 102 13.62 -12.71 5.77
CA SER A 102 13.89 -13.89 6.62
C SER A 102 13.21 -13.78 7.99
N LYS A 103 13.18 -12.59 8.60
CA LYS A 103 12.44 -12.36 9.85
C LYS A 103 10.93 -12.56 9.65
N ILE A 104 10.35 -12.07 8.56
CA ILE A 104 8.93 -12.26 8.25
C ILE A 104 8.61 -13.75 8.10
N VAL A 105 9.46 -14.51 7.41
CA VAL A 105 9.31 -15.96 7.26
C VAL A 105 9.35 -16.67 8.62
N ASN A 106 10.32 -16.33 9.47
CA ASN A 106 10.44 -16.94 10.80
C ASN A 106 9.25 -16.61 11.70
N LEU A 107 8.82 -15.35 11.76
CA LEU A 107 7.67 -14.96 12.58
C LEU A 107 6.38 -15.66 12.12
N ARG A 108 6.19 -15.84 10.81
CA ARG A 108 5.04 -16.60 10.28
C ARG A 108 5.09 -18.08 10.69
N LYS A 109 6.28 -18.66 10.70
CA LYS A 109 6.50 -20.03 11.17
C LYS A 109 6.16 -20.14 12.66
N GLU A 110 6.73 -19.28 13.50
CA GLU A 110 6.47 -19.26 14.94
C GLU A 110 4.98 -19.09 15.26
N LEU A 111 4.29 -18.18 14.55
CA LEU A 111 2.85 -18.01 14.70
C LEU A 111 2.07 -19.28 14.36
N THR A 112 2.47 -19.98 13.28
CA THR A 112 1.84 -21.24 12.86
C THR A 112 2.05 -22.33 13.91
N GLU A 113 3.27 -22.42 14.47
CA GLU A 113 3.60 -23.36 15.54
C GLU A 113 2.76 -23.08 16.81
N ALA A 114 2.70 -21.82 17.26
CA ALA A 114 1.89 -21.42 18.40
C ALA A 114 0.40 -21.71 18.20
N ILE A 115 -0.12 -21.49 16.98
CA ILE A 115 -1.49 -21.84 16.63
C ILE A 115 -1.68 -23.36 16.74
N MET A 116 -0.80 -24.18 16.16
CA MET A 116 -0.90 -25.64 16.25
C MET A 116 -0.84 -26.13 17.69
N GLU A 117 0.11 -25.65 18.49
CA GLU A 117 0.24 -25.99 19.91
C GLU A 117 -1.04 -25.66 20.68
N SER A 118 -1.63 -24.50 20.43
CA SER A 118 -2.91 -24.13 21.05
C SER A 118 -4.05 -25.09 20.67
N PHE A 119 -4.11 -25.55 19.42
CA PHE A 119 -5.09 -26.54 18.96
C PHE A 119 -4.87 -27.91 19.60
N TYR A 120 -3.62 -28.36 19.72
CA TYR A 120 -3.30 -29.63 20.38
C TYR A 120 -3.72 -29.60 21.86
N LEU A 121 -3.40 -28.53 22.58
CA LEU A 121 -3.81 -28.35 23.97
C LEU A 121 -5.34 -28.33 24.15
N LEU A 122 -6.06 -27.67 23.23
CA LEU A 122 -7.53 -27.67 23.23
C LEU A 122 -8.12 -29.07 23.00
N LEU A 123 -7.54 -29.85 22.08
CA LEU A 123 -7.97 -31.22 21.81
C LEU A 123 -7.70 -32.15 23.00
N GLU A 124 -6.53 -32.04 23.63
CA GLU A 124 -6.22 -32.80 24.84
C GLU A 124 -7.21 -32.47 25.96
N TYR A 125 -7.46 -31.19 26.21
CA TYR A 125 -8.43 -30.74 27.22
C TYR A 125 -9.83 -31.33 26.99
N LEU A 126 -10.33 -31.29 25.74
CA LEU A 126 -11.63 -31.84 25.35
C LEU A 126 -11.70 -33.36 25.45
N HIS A 127 -10.59 -34.07 25.31
CA HIS A 127 -10.56 -35.53 25.38
C HIS A 127 -10.43 -36.06 26.82
N THR A 128 -9.92 -35.22 27.73
CA THR A 128 -9.81 -35.51 29.17
C THR A 128 -11.00 -35.03 30.01
N SER A 129 -11.94 -34.28 29.43
CA SER A 129 -13.18 -33.82 30.08
C SER A 129 -14.38 -34.68 29.73
#